data_AF-A0AAX3PQ73-F1
#
_entry.id   AF-A0AAX3PQ73-F1
#
_cell.length_a   1.000
_cell.length_b   1.000
_cell.length_c   1.000
_cell.angle_alpha   90.00
_cell.angle_beta   90.00
_cell.angle_gamma   90.00
#
_symmetry.space_group_name_H-M   'P 1'
#
loop_
_entity.id
_entity.type
_entity.pdbx_description
1 polymer ?
#
loop_
_entity_poly.entity_id
_entity_poly.type
_entity_poly.pdbx_seq_one_letter_code
_entity_poly.pdbx_strand_id
1 'polypeptide(L)'
;MDEMTEEHKQLIFNFNELSPHRLSSYARLVLIKFISLFGTQKTNDSLLELSEKIGVQHKKLKLVLEELSGFEILEFSYPETGRRARVRTIQLNLDYLNLLLSKVNQHETSHHRYVRLKRAIKQFDLLMLILIKLSQVRVTTKKFDLLPEQKLDFRVLLTLSNLTRSCDAYGVIRNIGTTQLVAKTGLNKQAIFDSIYFLKKIGLLRVHVHGTINNKFIKNITPTYVLNLSHTFWGNHARYGRFYILEASERHHFEIKMIADIFTVISEQVQPLDSDNSRDLNHLTTLVLKGLDSDKINIISGTMIERIQSSSQVQETISSFIKECLIHYLQLQQCHQEQGDLTVFAKVFKQALINKKKQHIKLNDLDSNLTMMQCYFESWCCRLLDQRGLRQHILQGSLLYGVDILNRTTIEKDIYPFVFQEKYRLELITNPDLIRNSDPDADIQIQIQKLEKQEQRFILEFLLFCLNLIAKNQILPFLKSTRRLSHVAGKFFQIIPKVESQKMYSCIYVPDSTLTKDEFFLIDIPHPIRGKEEEYSNEDYLLKFIEPSVDDMKKYGLLDQFYTGGTELLNKKVA
;
A
#
# COMPACT_ATOMS: atom_id res chain seq x y z
N MET A 1 -6.04 -23.46 -30.53
CA MET A 1 -6.86 -22.54 -29.72
C MET A 1 -6.69 -21.21 -30.37
N ASP A 2 -7.74 -20.72 -31.02
CA ASP A 2 -7.73 -19.40 -31.64
C ASP A 2 -7.44 -18.34 -30.58
N GLU A 3 -6.69 -17.31 -30.95
CA GLU A 3 -6.39 -16.20 -30.05
C GLU A 3 -7.69 -15.61 -29.49
N MET A 4 -7.73 -15.41 -28.17
CA MET A 4 -8.90 -14.88 -27.49
C MET A 4 -9.22 -13.47 -28.02
N THR A 5 -10.40 -13.31 -28.63
CA THR A 5 -10.83 -12.05 -29.25
C THR A 5 -10.94 -10.91 -28.23
N GLU A 6 -10.92 -9.66 -28.68
CA GLU A 6 -11.17 -8.50 -27.80
C GLU A 6 -12.56 -8.56 -27.15
N GLU A 7 -13.55 -9.12 -27.84
CA GLU A 7 -14.89 -9.34 -27.28
C GLU A 7 -14.84 -10.34 -26.10
N HIS A 8 -14.13 -11.46 -26.25
CA HIS A 8 -13.91 -12.41 -25.15
C HIS A 8 -13.22 -11.75 -23.96
N LYS A 9 -12.17 -10.95 -24.19
CA LYS A 9 -11.47 -10.19 -23.13
C LYS A 9 -12.41 -9.22 -22.41
N GLN A 10 -13.24 -8.51 -23.16
CA GLN A 10 -14.23 -7.58 -22.62
C GLN A 10 -15.25 -8.28 -21.73
N LEU A 11 -15.82 -9.39 -22.21
CA LEU A 11 -16.79 -10.19 -21.45
C LEU A 11 -16.17 -10.77 -20.19
N ILE A 12 -14.99 -11.39 -20.29
CA ILE A 12 -14.26 -11.94 -19.13
C ILE A 12 -14.04 -10.85 -18.08
N PHE A 13 -13.55 -9.68 -18.49
CA PHE A 13 -13.28 -8.58 -17.57
C PHE A 13 -14.56 -8.08 -16.89
N ASN A 14 -15.63 -7.81 -17.66
CA ASN A 14 -16.87 -7.27 -17.12
C ASN A 14 -17.57 -8.25 -16.18
N PHE A 15 -17.68 -9.52 -16.56
CA PHE A 15 -18.23 -10.55 -15.66
C PHE A 15 -17.36 -10.71 -14.41
N ASN A 16 -16.03 -10.78 -14.53
CA ASN A 16 -15.17 -10.91 -13.36
C ASN A 16 -15.33 -9.74 -12.37
N GLU A 17 -15.49 -8.50 -12.87
CA GLU A 17 -15.67 -7.30 -12.03
C GLU A 17 -17.06 -7.20 -11.39
N LEU A 18 -18.11 -7.57 -12.15
CA LEU A 18 -19.52 -7.33 -11.79
C LEU A 18 -20.21 -8.56 -11.17
N SER A 19 -19.64 -9.76 -11.29
CA SER A 19 -20.26 -10.97 -10.76
C SER A 19 -20.51 -10.89 -9.24
N PRO A 20 -21.58 -11.53 -8.75
CA PRO A 20 -21.97 -11.51 -7.33
C PRO A 20 -20.84 -11.93 -6.39
N HIS A 21 -20.75 -11.31 -5.20
CA HIS A 21 -19.75 -11.64 -4.18
C HIS A 21 -19.89 -13.08 -3.63
N ARG A 22 -21.08 -13.68 -3.75
CA ARG A 22 -21.36 -15.04 -3.27
C ARG A 22 -20.89 -16.13 -4.23
N LEU A 23 -20.44 -15.76 -5.44
CA LEU A 23 -20.01 -16.71 -6.45
C LEU A 23 -18.74 -17.45 -6.00
N SER A 24 -18.78 -18.79 -6.06
CA SER A 24 -17.68 -19.66 -5.66
C SER A 24 -16.45 -19.46 -6.54
N SER A 25 -15.26 -19.75 -5.99
CA SER A 25 -14.00 -19.68 -6.75
C SER A 25 -13.99 -20.58 -7.98
N TYR A 26 -14.65 -21.74 -7.92
CA TYR A 26 -14.82 -22.63 -9.07
C TYR A 26 -15.76 -22.04 -10.13
N ALA A 27 -16.87 -21.42 -9.72
CA ALA A 27 -17.78 -20.78 -10.66
C ALA A 27 -17.14 -19.59 -11.37
N ARG A 28 -16.31 -18.81 -10.68
CA ARG A 28 -15.49 -17.75 -11.31
C ARG A 28 -14.54 -18.32 -12.36
N LEU A 29 -13.81 -19.38 -12.03
CA LEU A 29 -12.89 -20.03 -12.97
C LEU A 29 -13.63 -20.59 -14.19
N VAL A 30 -14.74 -21.31 -13.96
CA VAL A 30 -15.55 -21.90 -15.04
C VAL A 30 -16.14 -20.82 -15.92
N LEU A 31 -16.60 -19.70 -15.36
CA LEU A 31 -17.11 -18.57 -16.13
C LEU A 31 -16.04 -17.99 -17.06
N ILE A 32 -14.84 -17.72 -16.56
CA ILE A 32 -13.71 -17.23 -17.39
C ILE A 32 -13.43 -18.21 -18.53
N LYS A 33 -13.38 -19.51 -18.23
CA LYS A 33 -13.14 -20.57 -19.22
C LYS A 33 -14.26 -20.68 -20.25
N PHE A 34 -15.51 -20.63 -19.80
CA PHE A 34 -16.68 -20.68 -20.66
C PHE A 34 -16.67 -19.52 -21.66
N ILE A 35 -16.46 -18.29 -21.19
CA ILE A 35 -16.38 -17.11 -22.06
C ILE A 35 -15.20 -17.24 -23.03
N SER A 36 -14.05 -17.76 -22.58
CA SER A 36 -12.89 -17.92 -23.47
C SER A 36 -13.10 -18.92 -24.61
N LEU A 37 -13.96 -19.94 -24.39
CA LEU A 37 -14.23 -21.00 -25.35
C LEU A 37 -15.40 -20.66 -26.28
N PHE A 38 -16.44 -20.03 -25.75
CA PHE A 38 -17.72 -19.88 -26.46
C PHE A 38 -18.11 -18.42 -26.71
N GLY A 39 -17.51 -17.45 -26.01
CA GLY A 39 -17.92 -16.05 -26.10
C GLY A 39 -19.41 -15.88 -25.81
N THR A 40 -20.13 -15.24 -26.74
CA THR A 40 -21.59 -15.06 -26.70
C THR A 40 -22.36 -16.21 -27.37
N GLN A 41 -21.68 -17.20 -27.93
CA GLN A 41 -22.31 -18.28 -28.69
C GLN A 41 -22.99 -19.30 -27.76
N LYS A 42 -24.07 -19.91 -28.26
CA LYS A 42 -24.76 -21.04 -27.62
C LYS A 42 -23.93 -22.32 -27.80
N THR A 43 -23.89 -23.16 -26.77
CA THR A 43 -23.35 -24.54 -26.86
C THR A 43 -24.40 -25.58 -26.50
N ASN A 44 -24.39 -26.69 -27.23
CA ASN A 44 -25.23 -27.87 -27.00
C ASN A 44 -24.42 -29.05 -26.48
N ASP A 45 -23.16 -28.81 -26.10
CA ASP A 45 -22.24 -29.84 -25.61
C ASP A 45 -22.88 -30.58 -24.43
N SER A 46 -22.76 -31.90 -24.46
CA SER A 46 -23.09 -32.74 -23.32
C SER A 46 -22.23 -32.34 -22.12
N LEU A 47 -22.68 -32.65 -20.90
CA LEU A 47 -21.89 -32.31 -19.70
C LEU A 47 -20.50 -32.97 -19.69
N LEU A 48 -20.35 -34.12 -20.36
CA LEU A 48 -19.06 -34.81 -20.53
C LEU A 48 -18.12 -34.04 -21.47
N GLU A 49 -18.59 -33.69 -22.66
CA GLU A 49 -17.81 -32.90 -23.63
C GLU A 49 -17.43 -31.54 -23.05
N LEU A 50 -18.37 -30.87 -22.37
CA LEU A 50 -18.13 -29.59 -21.72
C LEU A 50 -17.12 -29.71 -20.57
N SER A 51 -17.18 -30.81 -19.80
CA SER A 51 -16.20 -31.14 -18.75
C SER A 51 -14.79 -31.27 -19.30
N GLU A 52 -14.64 -31.93 -20.45
CA GLU A 52 -13.35 -32.09 -21.13
C GLU A 52 -12.82 -30.78 -21.71
N LYS A 53 -13.67 -30.00 -22.40
CA LYS A 53 -13.30 -28.69 -22.96
C LYS A 53 -12.90 -27.68 -21.89
N ILE A 54 -13.68 -27.59 -20.80
CA ILE A 54 -13.40 -26.66 -19.69
C ILE A 54 -12.21 -27.14 -18.84
N GLY A 55 -12.02 -28.46 -18.73
CA GLY A 55 -10.97 -29.07 -17.91
C GLY A 55 -11.30 -29.05 -16.41
N VAL A 56 -12.56 -29.34 -16.07
CA VAL A 56 -13.07 -29.48 -14.69
C VAL A 56 -13.88 -30.77 -14.61
N GLN A 57 -13.68 -31.57 -13.55
CA GLN A 57 -14.37 -32.85 -13.37
C GLN A 57 -15.90 -32.73 -13.49
N HIS A 58 -16.49 -33.62 -14.29
CA HIS A 58 -17.94 -33.71 -14.58
C HIS A 58 -18.88 -33.43 -13.41
N LYS A 59 -18.68 -34.09 -12.25
CA LYS A 59 -19.52 -33.90 -11.05
C LYS A 59 -19.43 -32.47 -10.50
N LYS A 60 -18.22 -31.89 -10.50
CA LYS A 60 -17.99 -30.53 -10.01
C LYS A 60 -18.54 -29.50 -11.00
N LEU A 61 -18.36 -29.72 -12.30
CA LEU A 61 -18.89 -28.85 -13.34
C LEU A 61 -20.41 -28.76 -13.28
N LYS A 62 -21.12 -29.87 -13.04
CA LYS A 62 -22.60 -29.87 -12.87
C LYS A 62 -23.05 -28.86 -11.82
N LEU A 63 -22.50 -28.94 -10.61
CA LEU A 63 -22.84 -28.05 -9.49
C LEU A 63 -22.51 -26.59 -9.80
N VAL A 64 -21.40 -26.35 -10.50
CA VAL A 64 -20.98 -25.01 -10.88
C VAL A 64 -21.90 -24.39 -11.94
N LEU A 65 -22.36 -25.19 -12.91
CA LEU A 65 -23.31 -24.74 -13.92
C LEU A 65 -24.68 -24.41 -13.29
N GLU A 66 -25.14 -25.21 -12.33
CA GLU A 66 -26.35 -24.93 -11.53
C GLU A 66 -26.18 -23.62 -10.73
N GLU A 67 -25.02 -23.39 -10.12
CA GLU A 67 -24.71 -22.13 -9.43
C GLU A 67 -24.75 -20.92 -10.39
N LEU A 68 -24.07 -21.00 -11.54
CA LEU A 68 -24.04 -19.92 -12.53
C LEU A 68 -25.43 -19.62 -13.12
N SER A 69 -26.25 -20.67 -13.31
CA SER A 69 -27.66 -20.52 -13.72
C SER A 69 -28.49 -19.86 -12.62
N GLY A 70 -28.30 -20.26 -11.35
CA GLY A 70 -29.05 -19.71 -10.22
C GLY A 70 -28.75 -18.22 -9.95
N PHE A 71 -27.60 -17.72 -10.40
CA PHE A 71 -27.27 -16.29 -10.44
C PHE A 71 -27.64 -15.59 -11.76
N GLU A 72 -28.36 -16.28 -12.66
CA GLU A 72 -28.77 -15.79 -13.97
C GLU A 72 -27.62 -15.41 -14.90
N ILE A 73 -26.38 -15.85 -14.61
CA ILE A 73 -25.20 -15.57 -15.44
C ILE A 73 -25.23 -16.43 -16.72
N LEU A 74 -25.67 -17.68 -16.58
CA LEU A 74 -25.88 -18.60 -17.69
C LEU A 74 -27.37 -18.88 -17.87
N GLU A 75 -27.80 -18.91 -19.12
CA GLU A 75 -29.16 -19.29 -19.51
C GLU A 75 -29.17 -20.72 -20.04
N PHE A 76 -30.18 -21.48 -19.63
CA PHE A 76 -30.44 -22.85 -20.08
C PHE A 76 -31.77 -22.87 -20.82
N SER A 77 -31.73 -23.18 -22.12
CA SER A 77 -32.94 -23.41 -22.90
C SER A 77 -33.03 -24.83 -23.45
N TYR A 78 -34.25 -25.31 -23.65
CA TYR A 78 -34.55 -26.63 -24.19
C TYR A 78 -35.28 -26.42 -25.52
N PRO A 79 -34.54 -26.36 -26.64
CA PRO A 79 -35.11 -26.00 -27.94
C PRO A 79 -36.12 -27.04 -28.47
N GLU A 80 -36.08 -28.28 -27.98
CA GLU A 80 -37.01 -29.33 -28.38
C GLU A 80 -38.06 -29.59 -27.29
N THR A 81 -39.34 -29.69 -27.67
CA THR A 81 -40.44 -30.09 -26.79
C THR A 81 -40.71 -31.60 -26.89
N GLY A 82 -41.13 -32.24 -25.80
CA GLY A 82 -41.51 -33.66 -25.76
C GLY A 82 -40.37 -34.62 -25.37
N ARG A 83 -40.46 -35.91 -25.78
CA ARG A 83 -39.53 -36.98 -25.33
C ARG A 83 -38.05 -36.75 -25.71
N ARG A 84 -37.77 -35.82 -26.63
CA ARG A 84 -36.42 -35.40 -27.07
C ARG A 84 -35.88 -34.12 -26.41
N ALA A 85 -36.60 -33.55 -25.43
CA ALA A 85 -36.21 -32.36 -24.64
C ALA A 85 -34.95 -32.53 -23.74
N ARG A 86 -34.03 -33.45 -24.07
CA ARG A 86 -32.84 -33.78 -23.28
C ARG A 86 -31.63 -32.91 -23.63
N VAL A 87 -31.60 -32.32 -24.82
CA VAL A 87 -30.48 -31.46 -25.26
C VAL A 87 -30.72 -30.06 -24.75
N ARG A 88 -29.95 -29.67 -23.73
CA ARG A 88 -29.92 -28.30 -23.21
C ARG A 88 -28.96 -27.46 -24.05
N THR A 89 -29.36 -26.25 -24.40
CA THR A 89 -28.47 -25.22 -24.92
C THR A 89 -28.03 -24.33 -23.75
N ILE A 90 -26.74 -24.01 -23.66
CA ILE A 90 -26.17 -23.13 -22.62
C ILE A 90 -25.59 -21.89 -23.30
N GLN A 91 -25.86 -20.70 -22.77
CA GLN A 91 -25.25 -19.44 -23.22
C GLN A 91 -25.06 -18.44 -22.08
N LEU A 92 -24.26 -17.40 -22.31
CA LEU A 92 -24.21 -16.24 -21.43
C LEU A 92 -25.52 -15.46 -21.50
N ASN A 93 -26.03 -15.06 -20.34
CA ASN A 93 -27.16 -14.14 -20.26
C ASN A 93 -26.66 -12.70 -20.40
N LEU A 94 -26.77 -12.14 -21.61
CA LEU A 94 -26.34 -10.78 -21.90
C LEU A 94 -27.32 -9.73 -21.31
N ASP A 95 -28.59 -10.07 -21.14
CA ASP A 95 -29.58 -9.19 -20.51
C ASP A 95 -29.24 -8.98 -19.03
N TYR A 96 -28.82 -10.05 -18.34
CA TYR A 96 -28.30 -9.94 -16.98
C TYR A 96 -27.05 -9.05 -16.90
N LEU A 97 -26.11 -9.19 -17.84
CA LEU A 97 -24.94 -8.29 -17.88
C LEU A 97 -25.35 -6.84 -18.11
N ASN A 98 -26.28 -6.58 -19.02
CA ASN A 98 -26.81 -5.24 -19.28
C ASN A 98 -27.52 -4.65 -18.04
N LEU A 99 -28.24 -5.48 -17.28
CA LEU A 99 -28.83 -5.10 -16.00
C LEU A 99 -27.76 -4.74 -14.96
N LEU A 100 -26.66 -5.49 -14.88
CA LEU A 100 -25.55 -5.16 -13.99
C LEU A 100 -24.85 -3.86 -14.39
N LEU A 101 -24.69 -3.61 -15.68
CA LEU A 101 -24.09 -2.38 -16.21
C LEU A 101 -24.97 -1.17 -15.91
N SER A 102 -26.29 -1.27 -16.14
CA SER A 102 -27.24 -0.18 -15.87
C SER A 102 -27.31 0.21 -14.39
N LYS A 103 -27.10 -0.75 -13.47
CA LYS A 103 -26.95 -0.50 -12.03
C LYS A 103 -25.71 0.32 -11.69
N VAL A 104 -24.65 0.24 -12.49
CA VAL A 104 -23.46 1.08 -12.30
C VAL A 104 -23.65 2.45 -12.95
N ASN A 105 -24.16 2.47 -14.18
CA ASN A 105 -24.53 3.69 -14.91
C ASN A 105 -25.52 3.35 -16.03
N GLN A 106 -26.63 4.08 -16.09
CA GLN A 106 -27.74 3.83 -17.02
C GLN A 106 -27.35 3.80 -18.51
N HIS A 107 -26.29 4.52 -18.91
CA HIS A 107 -25.82 4.57 -20.30
C HIS A 107 -24.51 3.78 -20.53
N GLU A 108 -24.04 3.04 -19.53
CA GLU A 108 -22.78 2.31 -19.64
C GLU A 108 -22.97 1.00 -20.42
N THR A 109 -22.32 0.90 -21.59
CA THR A 109 -22.23 -0.36 -22.34
C THR A 109 -21.02 -1.17 -21.87
N SER A 110 -21.04 -2.46 -22.20
CA SER A 110 -19.92 -3.39 -21.93
C SER A 110 -18.60 -2.85 -22.50
N HIS A 111 -18.64 -2.26 -23.70
CA HIS A 111 -17.47 -1.69 -24.37
C HIS A 111 -17.01 -0.39 -23.71
N HIS A 112 -17.93 0.54 -23.45
CA HIS A 112 -17.61 1.81 -22.80
C HIS A 112 -16.96 1.60 -21.43
N ARG A 113 -17.51 0.68 -20.63
CA ARG A 113 -16.94 0.31 -19.34
C ARG A 113 -15.53 -0.24 -19.48
N TYR A 114 -15.32 -1.17 -20.40
CA TYR A 114 -14.03 -1.81 -20.63
C TYR A 114 -12.97 -0.79 -21.03
N VAL A 115 -13.26 0.08 -22.00
CA VAL A 115 -12.32 1.14 -22.43
C VAL A 115 -12.02 2.12 -21.30
N ARG A 116 -13.04 2.55 -20.55
CA ARG A 116 -12.88 3.45 -19.41
C ARG A 116 -12.01 2.84 -18.32
N LEU A 117 -12.28 1.59 -17.93
CA LEU A 117 -11.53 0.89 -16.89
C LEU A 117 -10.13 0.49 -17.35
N LYS A 118 -9.93 0.15 -18.62
CA LYS A 118 -8.61 -0.05 -19.23
C LYS A 118 -7.70 1.16 -19.08
N ARG A 119 -8.26 2.38 -19.15
CA ARG A 119 -7.51 3.64 -18.91
C ARG A 119 -7.31 3.94 -17.43
N ALA A 120 -8.27 3.57 -16.57
CA ALA A 120 -8.23 3.86 -15.15
C ALA A 120 -7.30 2.93 -14.36
N ILE A 121 -7.22 1.65 -14.73
CA ILE A 121 -6.44 0.63 -14.04
C ILE A 121 -5.00 0.67 -14.54
N LYS A 122 -4.05 1.00 -13.65
CA LYS A 122 -2.63 1.20 -14.01
C LYS A 122 -1.91 -0.07 -14.49
N GLN A 123 -2.36 -1.22 -14.02
CA GLN A 123 -1.79 -2.54 -14.33
C GLN A 123 -2.78 -3.39 -15.14
N PHE A 124 -3.55 -2.77 -16.04
CA PHE A 124 -4.64 -3.44 -16.75
C PHE A 124 -4.14 -4.58 -17.66
N ASP A 125 -3.05 -4.37 -18.38
CA ASP A 125 -2.36 -5.37 -19.19
C ASP A 125 -1.93 -6.59 -18.36
N LEU A 126 -1.33 -6.37 -17.19
CA LEU A 126 -0.96 -7.44 -16.27
C LEU A 126 -2.19 -8.20 -15.75
N LEU A 127 -3.27 -7.48 -15.42
CA LEU A 127 -4.54 -8.07 -15.03
C LEU A 127 -5.11 -8.96 -16.13
N MET A 128 -5.11 -8.49 -17.38
CA MET A 128 -5.58 -9.27 -18.52
C MET A 128 -4.71 -10.50 -18.78
N LEU A 129 -3.39 -10.40 -18.61
CA LEU A 129 -2.48 -11.56 -18.69
C LEU A 129 -2.89 -12.64 -17.69
N ILE A 130 -3.22 -12.27 -16.44
CA ILE A 130 -3.66 -13.22 -15.42
C ILE A 130 -5.00 -13.87 -15.80
N LEU A 131 -5.96 -13.08 -16.29
CA LEU A 131 -7.27 -13.59 -16.72
C LEU A 131 -7.16 -14.57 -17.91
N ILE A 132 -6.24 -14.31 -18.84
CA ILE A 132 -5.90 -15.23 -19.93
C ILE A 132 -5.26 -16.51 -19.37
N LYS A 133 -4.30 -16.40 -18.45
CA LYS A 133 -3.71 -17.59 -17.82
C LYS A 133 -4.75 -18.42 -17.06
N LEU A 134 -5.71 -17.78 -16.38
CA LEU A 134 -6.83 -18.45 -15.70
C LEU A 134 -7.68 -19.30 -16.66
N SER A 135 -7.95 -18.83 -17.88
CA SER A 135 -8.70 -19.63 -18.87
C SER A 135 -7.95 -20.90 -19.28
N GLN A 136 -6.61 -20.87 -19.23
CA GLN A 136 -5.73 -21.97 -19.62
C GLN A 136 -5.47 -23.00 -18.50
N VAL A 137 -5.73 -22.68 -17.23
CA VAL A 137 -5.44 -23.59 -16.10
C VAL A 137 -6.24 -24.88 -16.21
N ARG A 138 -5.57 -26.04 -16.14
CA ARG A 138 -6.27 -27.33 -15.98
C ARG A 138 -6.46 -27.64 -14.50
N VAL A 139 -7.70 -27.84 -14.05
CA VAL A 139 -7.97 -28.25 -12.67
C VAL A 139 -7.89 -29.77 -12.61
N THR A 140 -6.78 -30.29 -12.09
CA THR A 140 -6.62 -31.74 -11.89
C THR A 140 -6.30 -32.04 -10.43
N THR A 141 -6.77 -33.18 -9.95
CA THR A 141 -6.44 -33.71 -8.61
C THR A 141 -5.09 -34.41 -8.58
N LYS A 142 -4.48 -34.67 -9.74
CA LYS A 142 -3.18 -35.32 -9.88
C LYS A 142 -2.09 -34.29 -9.59
N LYS A 143 -1.30 -34.50 -8.54
CA LYS A 143 -0.09 -33.72 -8.29
C LYS A 143 0.91 -34.07 -9.38
N PHE A 144 1.21 -33.11 -10.26
CA PHE A 144 2.35 -33.22 -11.16
C PHE A 144 3.60 -32.70 -10.47
N ASP A 145 4.74 -33.33 -10.71
CA ASP A 145 6.07 -32.87 -10.29
C ASP A 145 6.52 -31.70 -11.17
N LEU A 146 5.78 -30.59 -11.08
CA LEU A 146 6.13 -29.34 -11.74
C LEU A 146 7.05 -28.52 -10.81
N LEU A 147 7.94 -27.72 -11.41
CA LEU A 147 8.71 -26.71 -10.69
C LEU A 147 7.75 -25.71 -10.01
N PRO A 148 8.11 -25.10 -8.86
CA PRO A 148 7.25 -24.14 -8.14
C PRO A 148 6.72 -23.00 -9.02
N GLU A 149 7.51 -22.57 -9.99
CA GLU A 149 7.24 -21.49 -10.95
C GLU A 149 6.10 -21.83 -11.93
N GLN A 150 5.88 -23.12 -12.15
CA GLN A 150 4.84 -23.68 -13.03
C GLN A 150 3.58 -24.12 -12.25
N LYS A 151 3.55 -23.91 -10.92
CA LYS A 151 2.48 -24.33 -10.00
C LYS A 151 1.52 -23.20 -9.58
N LEU A 152 1.40 -22.13 -10.38
CA LEU A 152 0.36 -21.14 -10.18
C LEU A 152 -1.01 -21.75 -10.49
N ASP A 153 -1.63 -22.34 -9.46
CA ASP A 153 -2.98 -22.83 -9.58
C ASP A 153 -4.00 -21.68 -9.69
N PHE A 154 -5.25 -22.02 -9.99
CA PHE A 154 -6.29 -21.03 -10.17
C PHE A 154 -6.56 -20.19 -8.91
N ARG A 155 -6.31 -20.72 -7.70
CA ARG A 155 -6.57 -20.01 -6.44
C ARG A 155 -5.54 -18.90 -6.26
N VAL A 156 -4.28 -19.21 -6.56
CA VAL A 156 -3.20 -18.22 -6.56
C VAL A 156 -3.46 -17.14 -7.62
N LEU A 157 -3.86 -17.53 -8.83
CA LEU A 157 -4.14 -16.58 -9.91
C LEU A 157 -5.37 -15.70 -9.64
N LEU A 158 -6.45 -16.24 -9.04
CA LEU A 158 -7.60 -15.43 -8.61
C LEU A 158 -7.21 -14.42 -7.51
N THR A 159 -6.33 -14.82 -6.59
CA THR A 159 -5.79 -13.91 -5.57
C THR A 159 -4.95 -12.82 -6.23
N LEU A 160 -4.04 -13.21 -7.13
CA LEU A 160 -3.16 -12.30 -7.86
C LEU A 160 -3.93 -11.32 -8.74
N SER A 161 -5.01 -11.74 -9.40
CA SER A 161 -5.82 -10.84 -10.24
C SER A 161 -6.44 -9.72 -9.42
N ASN A 162 -6.97 -10.02 -8.23
CA ASN A 162 -7.58 -9.04 -7.34
C ASN A 162 -6.54 -8.11 -6.70
N LEU A 163 -5.35 -8.62 -6.39
CA LEU A 163 -4.23 -7.78 -5.96
C LEU A 163 -3.78 -6.83 -7.09
N THR A 164 -3.59 -7.35 -8.30
CA THR A 164 -3.16 -6.58 -9.49
C THR A 164 -4.17 -5.51 -9.88
N ARG A 165 -5.47 -5.78 -9.71
CA ARG A 165 -6.56 -4.84 -9.98
C ARG A 165 -6.50 -3.56 -9.12
N SER A 166 -5.96 -3.65 -7.92
CA SER A 166 -5.83 -2.55 -6.96
C SER A 166 -4.41 -1.98 -6.89
N CYS A 167 -3.54 -2.42 -7.79
CA CYS A 167 -2.15 -2.02 -7.84
C CYS A 167 -1.96 -0.66 -8.51
N ASP A 168 -1.16 0.21 -7.90
CA ASP A 168 -0.73 1.46 -8.51
C ASP A 168 0.36 1.26 -9.58
N ALA A 169 0.88 2.35 -10.14
CA ALA A 169 1.90 2.31 -11.20
C ALA A 169 3.24 1.70 -10.74
N TYR A 170 3.51 1.68 -9.44
CA TYR A 170 4.78 1.24 -8.84
C TYR A 170 4.74 -0.18 -8.30
N GLY A 171 3.62 -0.88 -8.44
CA GLY A 171 3.47 -2.21 -7.87
C GLY A 171 2.80 -2.21 -6.48
N VAL A 172 2.48 -1.04 -5.91
CA VAL A 172 1.98 -0.98 -4.53
C VAL A 172 0.46 -1.12 -4.49
N ILE A 173 -0.01 -2.01 -3.61
CA ILE A 173 -1.41 -2.33 -3.41
C ILE A 173 -1.79 -1.92 -2.00
N ARG A 174 -2.83 -1.09 -1.89
CA ARG A 174 -3.39 -0.58 -0.63
C ARG A 174 -4.90 -0.79 -0.64
N ASN A 175 -5.53 -0.73 0.53
CA ASN A 175 -6.99 -0.74 0.69
C ASN A 175 -7.67 -2.05 0.25
N ILE A 176 -6.93 -3.18 0.24
CA ILE A 176 -7.50 -4.51 -0.02
C ILE A 176 -7.24 -5.48 1.14
N GLY A 177 -8.29 -5.78 1.91
CA GLY A 177 -8.24 -6.69 3.05
C GLY A 177 -8.69 -8.11 2.71
N THR A 178 -8.45 -9.05 3.63
CA THR A 178 -8.84 -10.46 3.46
C THR A 178 -10.34 -10.62 3.18
N THR A 179 -11.21 -9.85 3.83
CA THR A 179 -12.67 -9.91 3.61
C THR A 179 -13.05 -9.55 2.17
N GLN A 180 -12.41 -8.53 1.60
CA GLN A 180 -12.65 -8.12 0.21
C GLN A 180 -12.09 -9.16 -0.76
N LEU A 181 -10.91 -9.72 -0.48
CA LEU A 181 -10.33 -10.81 -1.27
C LEU A 181 -11.25 -12.04 -1.27
N VAL A 182 -11.76 -12.47 -0.11
CA VAL A 182 -12.73 -13.57 0.01
C VAL A 182 -13.98 -13.29 -0.84
N ALA A 183 -14.58 -12.11 -0.69
CA ALA A 183 -15.78 -11.73 -1.43
C ALA A 183 -15.58 -11.65 -2.96
N LYS A 184 -14.40 -11.22 -3.41
CA LYS A 184 -14.08 -11.08 -4.83
C LYS A 184 -13.56 -12.36 -5.48
N THR A 185 -12.95 -13.26 -4.72
CA THR A 185 -12.38 -14.51 -5.26
C THR A 185 -13.28 -15.72 -5.02
N GLY A 186 -14.21 -15.68 -4.06
CA GLY A 186 -14.95 -16.86 -3.61
C GLY A 186 -14.05 -17.92 -2.94
N LEU A 187 -12.83 -17.55 -2.54
CA LEU A 187 -11.91 -18.40 -1.78
C LEU A 187 -12.17 -18.23 -0.28
N ASN A 188 -11.86 -19.25 0.51
CA ASN A 188 -11.86 -19.12 1.97
C ASN A 188 -10.59 -18.39 2.45
N LYS A 189 -10.60 -17.92 3.71
CA LYS A 189 -9.48 -17.16 4.29
C LYS A 189 -8.15 -17.92 4.23
N GLN A 190 -8.17 -19.22 4.52
CA GLN A 190 -6.98 -20.07 4.49
C GLN A 190 -6.34 -20.10 3.10
N ALA A 191 -7.15 -20.35 2.05
CA ALA A 191 -6.67 -20.38 0.68
C ALA A 191 -6.10 -19.03 0.21
N ILE A 192 -6.63 -17.91 0.71
CA ILE A 192 -6.05 -16.57 0.46
C ILE A 192 -4.68 -16.46 1.13
N PHE A 193 -4.53 -16.85 2.40
CA PHE A 193 -3.24 -16.80 3.09
C PHE A 193 -2.20 -17.71 2.45
N ASP A 194 -2.59 -18.94 2.09
CA ASP A 194 -1.73 -19.88 1.38
C ASP A 194 -1.29 -19.32 0.02
N SER A 195 -2.21 -18.66 -0.70
CA SER A 195 -1.91 -18.02 -1.99
C SER A 195 -0.93 -16.85 -1.84
N ILE A 196 -1.15 -15.97 -0.86
CA ILE A 196 -0.23 -14.85 -0.56
C ILE A 196 1.14 -15.37 -0.16
N TYR A 197 1.19 -16.39 0.71
CA TYR A 197 2.44 -17.03 1.11
C TYR A 197 3.18 -17.63 -0.09
N PHE A 198 2.47 -18.30 -0.98
CA PHE A 198 3.04 -18.85 -2.20
C PHE A 198 3.59 -17.75 -3.13
N LEU A 199 2.84 -16.66 -3.33
CA LEU A 199 3.27 -15.51 -4.14
C LEU A 199 4.55 -14.85 -3.60
N LYS A 200 4.71 -14.77 -2.27
CA LYS A 200 5.95 -14.32 -1.61
C LYS A 200 7.09 -15.29 -1.86
N LYS A 201 6.83 -16.59 -1.68
CA LYS A 201 7.83 -17.66 -1.82
C LYS A 201 8.48 -17.68 -3.21
N ILE A 202 7.69 -17.39 -4.25
CA ILE A 202 8.17 -17.32 -5.64
C ILE A 202 8.63 -15.91 -6.06
N GLY A 203 8.44 -14.89 -5.22
CA GLY A 203 8.91 -13.52 -5.50
C GLY A 203 8.02 -12.69 -6.41
N LEU A 204 6.78 -13.11 -6.65
CA LEU A 204 5.76 -12.29 -7.32
C LEU A 204 5.23 -11.18 -6.41
N LEU A 205 5.27 -11.39 -5.10
CA LEU A 205 5.13 -10.34 -4.09
C LEU A 205 6.51 -10.08 -3.46
N ARG A 206 7.01 -8.85 -3.61
CA ARG A 206 8.27 -8.39 -3.00
C ARG A 206 8.11 -8.20 -1.51
N VAL A 207 7.05 -7.48 -1.14
CA VAL A 207 6.80 -7.05 0.24
C VAL A 207 5.34 -7.28 0.60
N HIS A 208 5.13 -7.60 1.87
CA HIS A 208 3.81 -7.60 2.51
C HIS A 208 3.95 -7.03 3.91
N VAL A 209 3.31 -5.89 4.13
CA VAL A 209 3.15 -5.29 5.45
C VAL A 209 1.77 -5.69 5.96
N HIS A 210 1.75 -6.39 7.10
CA HIS A 210 0.51 -6.87 7.68
C HIS A 210 -0.41 -5.70 8.01
N GLY A 211 -1.68 -5.85 7.64
CA GLY A 211 -2.73 -4.94 8.09
C GLY A 211 -3.02 -5.16 9.57
N THR A 212 -3.66 -4.18 10.18
CA THR A 212 -3.96 -4.21 11.60
C THR A 212 -5.44 -3.94 11.83
N ILE A 213 -6.06 -4.83 12.62
CA ILE A 213 -7.45 -4.70 13.04
C ILE A 213 -7.44 -3.82 14.28
N ASN A 214 -8.40 -2.91 14.41
CA ASN A 214 -8.46 -1.94 15.51
C ASN A 214 -7.24 -1.00 15.59
N ASN A 215 -6.55 -0.78 14.46
CA ASN A 215 -5.73 0.43 14.36
C ASN A 215 -6.68 1.60 14.45
N LYS A 216 -6.51 2.35 15.52
CA LYS A 216 -7.41 3.45 15.75
C LYS A 216 -7.05 4.59 14.74
N PHE A 217 -5.78 4.81 14.39
CA PHE A 217 -5.30 5.95 13.60
C PHE A 217 -5.96 6.07 12.22
N ILE A 218 -6.13 4.94 11.54
CA ILE A 218 -6.75 4.84 10.23
C ILE A 218 -7.78 3.70 10.37
N LYS A 219 -9.07 4.03 10.33
CA LYS A 219 -10.16 3.05 10.42
C LYS A 219 -9.89 1.87 9.48
N ASN A 220 -9.62 0.70 10.07
CA ASN A 220 -9.22 -0.53 9.38
C ASN A 220 -8.06 -0.33 8.40
N ILE A 221 -6.84 -0.53 8.89
CA ILE A 221 -5.70 -0.57 7.98
C ILE A 221 -5.62 -1.93 7.32
N THR A 222 -6.04 -1.99 6.06
CA THR A 222 -5.79 -3.15 5.21
C THR A 222 -4.29 -3.37 5.00
N PRO A 223 -3.83 -4.62 4.79
CA PRO A 223 -2.43 -4.88 4.48
C PRO A 223 -1.94 -4.12 3.24
N THR A 224 -0.65 -3.78 3.21
CA THR A 224 0.03 -3.28 2.00
C THR A 224 0.80 -4.43 1.36
N TYR A 225 0.68 -4.55 0.04
CA TYR A 225 1.46 -5.50 -0.76
C TYR A 225 2.24 -4.76 -1.83
N VAL A 226 3.38 -5.31 -2.24
CA VAL A 226 4.17 -4.79 -3.36
C VAL A 226 4.37 -5.91 -4.37
N LEU A 227 3.75 -5.76 -5.55
CA LEU A 227 3.97 -6.65 -6.69
C LEU A 227 5.36 -6.47 -7.26
N ASN A 228 5.98 -7.58 -7.61
CA ASN A 228 7.20 -7.58 -8.37
C ASN A 228 6.88 -7.40 -9.86
N LEU A 229 6.90 -6.16 -10.37
CA LEU A 229 6.57 -5.87 -11.76
C LEU A 229 7.60 -6.38 -12.78
N SER A 230 8.84 -6.65 -12.35
CA SER A 230 9.92 -7.17 -13.20
C SER A 230 10.01 -8.70 -13.20
N HIS A 231 9.16 -9.39 -12.43
CA HIS A 231 9.12 -10.84 -12.33
C HIS A 231 8.86 -11.51 -13.70
N THR A 232 9.54 -12.62 -13.98
CA THR A 232 9.48 -13.32 -15.28
C THR A 232 8.09 -13.79 -15.68
N PHE A 233 7.22 -14.06 -14.70
CA PHE A 233 5.79 -14.36 -14.90
C PHE A 233 5.08 -13.40 -15.87
N TRP A 234 5.45 -12.12 -15.88
CA TRP A 234 4.84 -11.11 -16.74
C TRP A 234 5.32 -11.18 -18.20
N GLY A 235 6.41 -11.90 -18.47
CA GLY A 235 7.00 -12.04 -19.80
C GLY A 235 7.29 -10.67 -20.44
N ASN A 236 6.76 -10.46 -21.64
CA ASN A 236 6.93 -9.19 -22.39
C ASN A 236 6.26 -7.98 -21.72
N HIS A 237 5.40 -8.19 -20.73
CA HIS A 237 4.78 -7.12 -19.95
C HIS A 237 5.55 -6.78 -18.67
N ALA A 238 6.66 -7.46 -18.39
CA ALA A 238 7.51 -7.13 -17.25
C ALA A 238 7.98 -5.67 -17.33
N ARG A 239 7.94 -4.97 -16.20
CA ARG A 239 8.34 -3.58 -16.07
C ARG A 239 9.53 -3.50 -15.14
N TYR A 240 10.61 -2.95 -15.67
CA TYR A 240 11.85 -2.80 -14.96
C TYR A 240 12.01 -1.37 -14.43
N GLY A 241 12.88 -1.22 -13.44
CA GLY A 241 13.25 0.09 -12.95
C GLY A 241 14.56 0.08 -12.20
N ARG A 242 14.88 1.24 -11.65
CA ARG A 242 16.07 1.46 -10.84
C ARG A 242 15.70 1.48 -9.38
N PHE A 243 16.43 0.71 -8.59
CA PHE A 243 16.30 0.62 -7.14
C PHE A 243 17.48 1.33 -6.50
N TYR A 244 17.20 2.43 -5.80
CA TYR A 244 18.19 3.19 -5.05
C TYR A 244 18.09 2.79 -3.59
N ILE A 245 19.12 2.15 -3.07
CA ILE A 245 19.19 1.58 -1.74
C ILE A 245 20.02 2.54 -0.89
N LEU A 246 19.34 3.22 0.02
CA LEU A 246 19.95 4.08 1.03
C LEU A 246 20.38 3.21 2.18
N GLU A 247 21.67 3.14 2.45
CA GLU A 247 22.22 2.46 3.63
C GLU A 247 22.40 3.47 4.76
N ALA A 248 21.74 3.23 5.88
CA ALA A 248 21.96 4.01 7.09
C ALA A 248 23.23 3.52 7.80
N SER A 249 24.03 4.46 8.32
CA SER A 249 25.28 4.16 9.03
C SER A 249 25.06 3.39 10.35
N GLU A 250 23.88 3.53 10.96
CA GLU A 250 23.45 2.80 12.15
C GLU A 250 22.03 2.24 11.97
N ARG A 251 21.51 1.50 12.98
CA ARG A 251 20.14 0.95 12.98
C ARG A 251 19.10 2.07 12.97
N HIS A 252 18.81 2.59 11.79
CA HIS A 252 17.76 3.56 11.55
C HIS A 252 16.39 2.94 11.83
N HIS A 253 15.74 3.40 12.89
CA HIS A 253 14.34 3.07 13.11
C HIS A 253 13.49 3.91 12.16
N PHE A 254 12.33 3.39 11.76
CA PHE A 254 11.31 4.19 11.08
C PHE A 254 11.10 5.51 11.82
N GLU A 255 11.05 6.64 11.10
CA GLU A 255 10.89 7.97 11.70
C GLU A 255 9.68 8.02 12.63
N ILE A 256 8.59 7.34 12.26
CA ILE A 256 7.38 7.23 13.08
C ILE A 256 7.59 6.40 14.36
N LYS A 257 8.39 5.33 14.31
CA LYS A 257 8.73 4.54 15.50
C LYS A 257 9.62 5.33 16.45
N MET A 258 10.61 6.04 15.92
CA MET A 258 11.47 6.93 16.70
C MET A 258 10.66 8.01 17.44
N ILE A 259 9.71 8.68 16.74
CA ILE A 259 8.82 9.67 17.37
C ILE A 259 7.97 9.01 18.47
N ALA A 260 7.44 7.80 18.23
CA ALA A 260 6.66 7.06 19.23
C ALA A 260 7.48 6.74 20.49
N ASP A 261 8.74 6.34 20.32
CA ASP A 261 9.66 6.04 21.43
C ASP A 261 9.97 7.30 22.24
N ILE A 262 10.20 8.44 21.58
CA ILE A 262 10.41 9.74 22.26
C ILE A 262 9.15 10.16 23.00
N PHE A 263 7.97 10.05 22.38
CA PHE A 263 6.69 10.38 23.02
C PHE A 263 6.44 9.50 24.25
N THR A 264 6.89 8.24 24.22
CA THR A 264 6.85 7.35 25.37
C THR A 264 7.73 7.88 26.50
N VAL A 265 8.96 8.30 26.22
CA VAL A 265 9.83 8.90 27.24
C VAL A 265 9.25 10.21 27.78
N ILE A 266 8.74 11.09 26.91
CA ILE A 266 8.07 12.34 27.34
C ILE A 266 6.94 12.03 28.32
N SER A 267 6.09 11.06 28.01
CA SER A 267 4.95 10.71 28.86
C SER A 267 5.32 10.07 30.21
N GLU A 268 6.47 9.40 30.28
CA GLU A 268 7.00 8.80 31.51
C GLU A 268 7.66 9.87 32.39
N GLN A 269 8.38 10.81 31.79
CA GLN A 269 9.16 11.84 32.48
C GLN A 269 8.37 13.13 32.76
N VAL A 270 7.28 13.39 32.03
CA VAL A 270 6.51 14.65 32.03
C VAL A 270 5.03 14.42 32.39
N GLN A 271 4.72 13.46 33.29
CA GLN A 271 3.38 13.26 33.90
C GLN A 271 2.75 14.62 34.32
N PRO A 272 1.39 14.77 34.35
CA PRO A 272 0.75 16.08 34.37
C PRO A 272 1.28 16.89 35.54
N LEU A 273 2.11 17.89 35.22
CA LEU A 273 2.67 18.83 36.17
C LEU A 273 1.50 19.67 36.67
N ASP A 274 0.89 19.24 37.78
CA ASP A 274 0.00 20.06 38.56
C ASP A 274 0.77 21.31 39.01
N SER A 275 0.22 22.46 38.63
CA SER A 275 0.52 23.81 39.14
C SER A 275 1.96 24.35 38.99
N ASP A 276 2.07 25.44 38.24
CA ASP A 276 3.03 26.55 38.35
C ASP A 276 4.49 26.39 37.89
N ASN A 277 5.06 25.19 37.75
CA ASN A 277 6.45 25.02 37.25
C ASN A 277 6.57 24.62 35.75
N SER A 278 5.46 24.65 35.00
CA SER A 278 5.27 23.90 33.75
C SER A 278 5.67 24.58 32.43
N ARG A 279 6.49 25.64 32.42
CA ARG A 279 6.76 26.42 31.18
C ARG A 279 8.20 26.44 30.67
N ASP A 280 9.19 25.89 31.38
CA ASP A 280 10.55 25.85 30.84
C ASP A 280 10.76 24.64 29.93
N LEU A 281 10.61 24.89 28.62
CA LEU A 281 10.86 23.92 27.57
C LEU A 281 12.29 23.34 27.65
N ASN A 282 13.28 24.12 28.10
CA ASN A 282 14.67 23.65 28.24
C ASN A 282 14.81 22.63 29.36
N HIS A 283 14.15 22.87 30.50
CA HIS A 283 14.12 21.92 31.60
C HIS A 283 13.48 20.59 31.19
N LEU A 284 12.30 20.65 30.55
CA LEU A 284 11.61 19.45 30.06
C LEU A 284 12.44 18.68 29.04
N THR A 285 13.11 19.39 28.12
CA THR A 285 14.02 18.78 27.15
C THR A 285 15.16 18.03 27.84
N THR A 286 15.72 18.62 28.89
CA THR A 286 16.80 18.00 29.67
C THR A 286 16.32 16.72 30.37
N LEU A 287 15.10 16.71 30.91
CA LEU A 287 14.51 15.51 31.51
C LEU A 287 14.30 14.39 30.48
N VAL A 288 13.78 14.73 29.30
CA VAL A 288 13.57 13.76 28.21
C VAL A 288 14.91 13.19 27.74
N LEU A 289 15.93 14.03 27.55
CA LEU A 289 17.27 13.59 27.17
C LEU A 289 17.87 12.60 28.18
N LYS A 290 17.68 12.83 29.48
CA LYS A 290 18.13 11.90 30.54
C LYS A 290 17.38 10.56 30.53
N GLY A 291 16.15 10.54 30.03
CA GLY A 291 15.32 9.33 29.92
C GLY A 291 15.56 8.52 28.65
N LEU A 292 16.32 9.05 27.68
CA LEU A 292 16.73 8.33 26.47
C LEU A 292 18.01 7.52 26.74
N ASP A 293 17.99 6.25 26.38
CA ASP A 293 19.18 5.39 26.42
C ASP A 293 20.14 5.72 25.26
N SER A 294 21.37 5.20 25.34
CA SER A 294 22.40 5.44 24.33
C SER A 294 21.96 4.98 22.94
N ASP A 295 21.21 3.89 22.85
CA ASP A 295 20.75 3.35 21.58
C ASP A 295 19.75 4.30 20.90
N LYS A 296 18.79 4.87 21.65
CA LYS A 296 17.85 5.88 21.14
C LYS A 296 18.53 7.17 20.75
N ILE A 297 19.51 7.62 21.52
CA ILE A 297 20.32 8.81 21.20
C ILE A 297 21.09 8.58 19.89
N ASN A 298 21.69 7.40 19.75
CA ASN A 298 22.40 6.99 18.54
C ASN A 298 21.45 6.96 17.32
N ILE A 299 20.26 6.37 17.45
CA ILE A 299 19.22 6.38 16.41
C ILE A 299 18.85 7.80 15.99
N ILE A 300 18.60 8.71 16.96
CA ILE A 300 18.26 10.11 16.67
C ILE A 300 19.42 10.80 15.95
N SER A 301 20.65 10.58 16.40
CA SER A 301 21.84 11.17 15.79
C SER A 301 22.07 10.66 14.37
N GLY A 302 21.89 9.36 14.14
CA GLY A 302 21.97 8.71 12.83
C GLY A 302 20.80 9.04 11.91
N THR A 303 19.69 9.56 12.44
CA THR A 303 18.59 10.09 11.63
C THR A 303 18.91 11.49 11.09
N MET A 304 19.81 12.23 11.76
CA MET A 304 20.16 13.62 11.45
C MET A 304 21.37 13.74 10.52
N ILE A 305 21.60 12.72 9.67
CA ILE A 305 22.71 12.45 8.74
C ILE A 305 23.46 13.66 8.11
N GLU A 306 22.87 14.86 8.02
CA GLU A 306 23.54 16.05 7.48
C GLU A 306 24.12 17.02 8.52
N ARG A 307 24.00 16.78 9.84
CA ARG A 307 24.09 17.87 10.84
C ARG A 307 25.37 18.02 11.66
N ILE A 308 26.48 17.32 11.39
CA ILE A 308 27.53 17.24 12.40
C ILE A 308 28.92 17.54 11.85
N GLN A 309 29.43 18.75 12.10
CA GLN A 309 30.84 19.09 11.95
C GLN A 309 31.60 18.99 13.30
N SER A 310 30.91 19.00 14.45
CA SER A 310 31.52 18.86 15.79
C SER A 310 30.59 18.27 16.85
N SER A 311 31.14 17.72 17.94
CA SER A 311 30.38 17.06 19.02
C SER A 311 29.41 17.99 19.78
N SER A 312 29.69 19.29 19.85
CA SER A 312 28.81 20.29 20.50
C SER A 312 27.57 20.59 19.65
N GLN A 313 27.70 20.64 18.32
CA GLN A 313 26.57 20.84 17.40
C GLN A 313 25.59 19.66 17.43
N VAL A 314 26.07 18.44 17.71
CA VAL A 314 25.22 17.24 17.87
C VAL A 314 24.22 17.42 18.99
N GLN A 315 24.72 17.82 20.17
CA GLN A 315 23.88 17.92 21.37
C GLN A 315 22.83 19.01 21.22
N GLU A 316 23.18 20.15 20.64
CA GLU A 316 22.24 21.23 20.35
C GLU A 316 21.15 20.79 19.36
N THR A 317 21.56 20.05 18.31
CA THR A 317 20.64 19.53 17.31
C THR A 317 19.65 18.52 17.88
N ILE A 318 20.14 17.56 18.67
CA ILE A 318 19.30 16.56 19.34
C ILE A 318 18.36 17.29 20.31
N SER A 319 18.87 18.25 21.08
CA SER A 319 18.04 19.05 21.98
C SER A 319 16.92 19.80 21.24
N SER A 320 17.23 20.42 20.10
CA SER A 320 16.23 21.10 19.26
C SER A 320 15.15 20.15 18.74
N PHE A 321 15.54 18.95 18.31
CA PHE A 321 14.58 17.95 17.84
C PHE A 321 13.69 17.44 18.97
N ILE A 322 14.25 17.18 20.15
CA ILE A 322 13.47 16.80 21.32
C ILE A 322 12.49 17.91 21.72
N LYS A 323 12.89 19.18 21.62
CA LYS A 323 11.99 20.33 21.82
C LYS A 323 10.81 20.31 20.85
N GLU A 324 11.07 20.10 19.55
CA GLU A 324 10.02 19.98 18.53
C GLU A 324 9.06 18.81 18.84
N CYS A 325 9.60 17.64 19.19
CA CYS A 325 8.79 16.50 19.64
C CYS A 325 7.92 16.84 20.85
N LEU A 326 8.49 17.55 21.84
CA LEU A 326 7.77 17.94 23.05
C LEU A 326 6.64 18.94 22.75
N ILE A 327 6.87 19.92 21.87
CA ILE A 327 5.83 20.87 21.43
C ILE A 327 4.67 20.11 20.80
N HIS A 328 4.94 19.24 19.82
CA HIS A 328 3.89 18.47 19.15
C HIS A 328 3.18 17.52 20.11
N TYR A 329 3.92 16.90 21.04
CA TYR A 329 3.32 16.05 22.07
C TYR A 329 2.32 16.84 22.93
N LEU A 330 2.71 18.02 23.43
CA LEU A 330 1.87 18.87 24.27
C LEU A 330 0.66 19.41 23.49
N GLN A 331 0.84 19.84 22.24
CA GLN A 331 -0.26 20.27 21.35
C GLN A 331 -1.28 19.15 21.15
N LEU A 332 -0.83 17.92 20.87
CA LEU A 332 -1.71 16.77 20.68
C LEU A 332 -2.44 16.35 21.96
N GLN A 333 -1.87 16.61 23.14
CA GLN A 333 -2.55 16.39 24.42
C GLN A 333 -3.72 17.37 24.66
N GLN A 334 -3.69 18.55 24.03
CA GLN A 334 -4.72 19.59 24.16
C GLN A 334 -5.95 19.33 23.28
N CYS A 335 -5.92 18.37 22.36
CA CYS A 335 -7.08 18.04 21.51
C CYS A 335 -8.17 17.30 22.30
N HIS A 336 -9.42 17.77 22.22
CA HIS A 336 -10.59 17.28 22.94
C HIS A 336 -11.05 15.92 22.41
N GLN A 337 -11.62 15.14 23.31
CA GLN A 337 -12.24 13.86 23.00
C GLN A 337 -13.68 14.14 22.61
N GLU A 338 -14.09 13.70 21.43
CA GLU A 338 -15.47 13.47 20.95
C GLU A 338 -15.76 14.18 19.63
N GLN A 339 -15.27 13.59 18.53
CA GLN A 339 -16.00 13.34 17.26
C GLN A 339 -15.00 13.04 16.12
N GLY A 340 -15.37 12.10 15.25
CA GLY A 340 -14.79 11.87 13.90
C GLY A 340 -13.27 11.66 13.75
N ASP A 341 -12.83 10.40 13.75
CA ASP A 341 -11.58 9.85 13.13
C ASP A 341 -10.19 10.41 13.48
N LEU A 342 -10.08 11.57 14.12
CA LEU A 342 -8.80 12.28 14.31
C LEU A 342 -8.33 12.39 15.74
N THR A 343 -9.24 12.17 16.70
CA THR A 343 -8.94 11.86 18.12
C THR A 343 -8.00 10.67 18.29
N VAL A 344 -7.61 10.03 17.19
CA VAL A 344 -6.96 8.76 17.21
C VAL A 344 -5.45 8.81 17.11
N PHE A 345 -4.91 9.84 16.47
CA PHE A 345 -3.48 10.09 16.53
C PHE A 345 -3.01 10.32 17.97
N ALA A 346 -3.67 11.21 18.70
CA ALA A 346 -3.39 11.45 20.12
C ALA A 346 -3.70 10.21 21.00
N LYS A 347 -4.82 9.50 20.75
CA LYS A 347 -5.20 8.31 21.55
C LYS A 347 -4.26 7.13 21.39
N VAL A 348 -3.64 6.90 20.23
CA VAL A 348 -2.77 5.73 20.06
C VAL A 348 -1.39 5.95 20.66
N PHE A 349 -0.81 7.15 20.58
CA PHE A 349 0.37 7.48 21.40
C PHE A 349 0.03 7.40 22.91
N LYS A 350 -1.18 7.82 23.30
CA LYS A 350 -1.71 7.66 24.67
C LYS A 350 -2.14 6.22 25.04
N GLN A 351 -2.30 5.28 24.09
CA GLN A 351 -2.68 3.87 24.35
C GLN A 351 -1.52 2.90 24.25
N ALA A 352 -0.50 3.19 23.43
CA ALA A 352 0.84 2.61 23.59
C ALA A 352 1.27 2.69 25.08
N LEU A 353 0.93 3.79 25.74
CA LEU A 353 1.09 4.06 27.17
C LEU A 353 0.30 3.14 28.11
N ILE A 354 -1.01 2.97 27.87
CA ILE A 354 -1.92 2.22 28.77
C ILE A 354 -1.60 0.71 28.70
N ASN A 355 -1.20 0.23 27.53
CA ASN A 355 -0.98 -1.19 27.27
C ASN A 355 0.39 -1.70 27.76
N LYS A 356 1.36 -0.81 28.01
CA LYS A 356 2.59 -1.17 28.75
C LYS A 356 2.30 -1.51 30.23
N LYS A 357 1.31 -0.84 30.84
CA LYS A 357 0.91 -1.05 32.24
C LYS A 357 -0.06 -2.21 32.45
N LYS A 358 -0.82 -2.61 31.42
CA LYS A 358 -1.67 -3.81 31.41
C LYS A 358 -1.07 -4.84 30.45
N GLN A 359 -0.42 -5.88 30.98
CA GLN A 359 0.29 -6.96 30.26
C GLN A 359 -0.53 -7.77 29.23
N HIS A 360 -1.71 -7.33 28.82
CA HIS A 360 -2.68 -8.13 28.04
C HIS A 360 -2.75 -7.80 26.54
N ILE A 361 -2.01 -6.80 26.02
CA ILE A 361 -1.90 -6.58 24.56
C ILE A 361 -0.45 -6.83 24.15
N LYS A 362 -0.23 -7.78 23.24
CA LYS A 362 1.08 -8.18 22.74
C LYS A 362 1.75 -6.98 22.04
N LEU A 363 2.98 -6.62 22.42
CA LEU A 363 3.77 -5.53 21.79
C LEU A 363 3.74 -5.55 20.26
N ASN A 364 3.63 -6.74 19.66
CA ASN A 364 3.53 -6.98 18.22
C ASN A 364 2.42 -6.17 17.52
N ASP A 365 1.34 -5.79 18.20
CA ASP A 365 0.24 -5.02 17.60
C ASP A 365 0.61 -3.53 17.41
N LEU A 366 1.41 -2.95 18.31
CA LEU A 366 1.82 -1.54 18.22
C LEU A 366 2.88 -1.33 17.15
N ASP A 367 3.88 -2.20 17.10
CA ASP A 367 4.97 -2.09 16.13
C ASP A 367 4.48 -2.28 14.69
N SER A 368 3.54 -3.20 14.48
CA SER A 368 2.84 -3.38 13.21
C SER A 368 2.08 -2.12 12.80
N ASN A 369 1.40 -1.45 13.75
CA ASN A 369 0.71 -0.19 13.50
C ASN A 369 1.66 0.93 13.07
N LEU A 370 2.78 1.11 13.78
CA LEU A 370 3.77 2.14 13.47
C LEU A 370 4.44 1.89 12.11
N THR A 371 4.78 0.63 11.81
CA THR A 371 5.33 0.23 10.50
C THR A 371 4.37 0.56 9.36
N MET A 372 3.08 0.32 9.57
CA MET A 372 2.09 0.61 8.56
C MET A 372 1.85 2.11 8.37
N MET A 373 1.85 2.89 9.45
CA MET A 373 1.80 4.35 9.37
C MET A 373 3.00 4.93 8.62
N GLN A 374 4.21 4.43 8.90
CA GLN A 374 5.42 4.77 8.15
C GLN A 374 5.21 4.56 6.65
N CYS A 375 4.71 3.39 6.23
CA CYS A 375 4.47 3.08 4.82
C CYS A 375 3.47 4.04 4.16
N TYR A 376 2.40 4.45 4.88
CA TYR A 376 1.46 5.45 4.37
C TYR A 376 2.12 6.80 4.19
N PHE A 377 2.88 7.26 5.19
CA PHE A 377 3.52 8.57 5.15
C PHE A 377 4.64 8.64 4.11
N GLU A 378 5.43 7.59 3.94
CA GLU A 378 6.43 7.49 2.86
C GLU A 378 5.77 7.61 1.49
N SER A 379 4.65 6.93 1.27
CA SER A 379 3.88 7.07 0.02
C SER A 379 3.28 8.46 -0.16
N TRP A 380 2.76 9.06 0.91
CA TRP A 380 2.20 10.41 0.85
C TRP A 380 3.28 11.43 0.53
N CYS A 381 4.44 11.32 1.17
CA CYS A 381 5.59 12.16 0.92
C CYS A 381 5.99 12.11 -0.57
N CYS A 382 6.13 10.91 -1.15
CA CYS A 382 6.42 10.75 -2.58
C CYS A 382 5.38 11.46 -3.47
N ARG A 383 4.07 11.24 -3.21
CA ARG A 383 2.98 11.84 -4.00
C ARG A 383 2.94 13.37 -3.92
N LEU A 384 3.27 13.97 -2.78
CA LEU A 384 3.33 15.43 -2.65
C LEU A 384 4.50 16.00 -3.44
N LEU A 385 5.65 15.31 -3.45
CA LEU A 385 6.85 15.73 -4.16
C LEU A 385 6.79 15.49 -5.67
N ASP A 386 5.86 14.65 -6.13
CA ASP A 386 5.52 14.49 -7.55
C ASP A 386 4.90 15.78 -8.15
N GLN A 387 4.48 16.75 -7.34
CA GLN A 387 4.00 18.06 -7.82
C GLN A 387 5.18 18.94 -8.29
N ARG A 388 5.17 19.33 -9.57
CA ARG A 388 6.30 19.90 -10.34
C ARG A 388 7.09 21.04 -9.67
N GLY A 389 6.49 21.82 -8.76
CA GLY A 389 7.16 22.92 -8.07
C GLY A 389 8.03 22.49 -6.88
N LEU A 390 7.56 21.54 -6.04
CA LEU A 390 8.21 21.22 -4.77
C LEU A 390 9.58 20.54 -4.95
N ARG A 391 9.71 19.71 -5.97
CA ARG A 391 10.97 19.00 -6.26
C ARG A 391 12.12 19.95 -6.60
N GLN A 392 11.84 21.03 -7.34
CA GLN A 392 12.84 22.04 -7.67
C GLN A 392 13.23 22.87 -6.45
N HIS A 393 12.27 23.20 -5.57
CA HIS A 393 12.56 23.85 -4.28
C HIS A 393 13.49 23.02 -3.39
N ILE A 394 13.29 21.70 -3.32
CA ILE A 394 14.19 20.79 -2.59
C ILE A 394 15.60 20.78 -3.18
N LEU A 395 15.72 20.75 -4.51
CA LEU A 395 17.00 20.66 -5.21
C LEU A 395 17.76 22.00 -5.27
N GLN A 396 17.07 23.13 -5.23
CA GLN A 396 17.65 24.47 -5.40
C GLN A 396 18.21 25.07 -4.10
N GLY A 397 18.00 24.44 -2.94
CA GLY A 397 18.76 24.75 -1.74
C GLY A 397 18.75 26.23 -1.36
N SER A 398 17.58 26.84 -1.20
CA SER A 398 17.49 28.03 -0.35
C SER A 398 17.73 27.59 1.09
N LEU A 399 19.00 27.62 1.51
CA LEU A 399 19.52 27.41 2.88
C LEU A 399 18.69 26.42 3.71
N LEU A 400 18.89 25.12 3.48
CA LEU A 400 18.16 24.02 4.14
C LEU A 400 18.66 23.76 5.57
N TYR A 401 18.69 24.80 6.40
CA TYR A 401 18.78 24.67 7.85
C TYR A 401 17.63 25.47 8.46
N GLY A 402 16.61 24.76 8.97
CA GLY A 402 15.42 25.37 9.57
C GLY A 402 14.23 25.61 8.62
N VAL A 403 14.29 25.13 7.37
CA VAL A 403 13.18 25.25 6.41
C VAL A 403 12.38 23.94 6.35
N ASP A 404 11.07 24.04 6.52
CA ASP A 404 10.12 22.97 6.26
C ASP A 404 10.10 22.64 4.76
N ILE A 405 10.42 21.40 4.37
CA ILE A 405 10.47 20.95 2.96
C ILE A 405 9.07 21.01 2.33
N LEU A 406 8.10 20.52 3.09
CA LEU A 406 6.69 20.66 2.83
C LEU A 406 6.20 21.89 3.59
N ASN A 407 5.27 22.65 3.06
CA ASN A 407 4.66 23.74 3.81
C ASN A 407 3.18 23.45 4.08
N ARG A 408 2.61 24.23 4.99
CA ARG A 408 1.22 24.10 5.43
C ARG A 408 0.22 24.14 4.28
N THR A 409 0.42 25.04 3.30
CA THR A 409 -0.49 25.20 2.16
C THR A 409 -0.53 23.96 1.25
N THR A 410 0.59 23.24 1.12
CA THR A 410 0.65 21.98 0.38
C THR A 410 -0.19 20.89 1.05
N ILE A 411 -0.12 20.77 2.38
CA ILE A 411 -0.88 19.76 3.14
C ILE A 411 -2.38 20.12 3.21
N GLU A 412 -2.72 21.39 3.39
CA GLU A 412 -4.13 21.83 3.45
C GLU A 412 -4.88 21.58 2.14
N LYS A 413 -4.21 21.65 0.99
CA LYS A 413 -4.84 21.39 -0.30
C LYS A 413 -4.99 19.90 -0.62
N ASP A 414 -3.97 19.10 -0.28
CA ASP A 414 -3.84 17.73 -0.80
C ASP A 414 -4.02 16.63 0.25
N ILE A 415 -3.87 16.93 1.54
CA ILE A 415 -4.02 15.98 2.65
C ILE A 415 -5.33 16.24 3.40
N TYR A 416 -5.72 17.51 3.55
CA TYR A 416 -6.91 17.89 4.31
C TYR A 416 -8.18 17.13 3.87
N PRO A 417 -8.49 16.97 2.57
CA PRO A 417 -9.70 16.25 2.14
C PRO A 417 -9.67 14.75 2.45
N PHE A 418 -8.48 14.15 2.60
CA PHE A 418 -8.30 12.73 2.88
C PHE A 418 -8.32 12.41 4.38
N VAL A 419 -7.82 13.34 5.20
CA VAL A 419 -7.73 13.22 6.66
C VAL A 419 -9.03 13.69 7.33
N PHE A 420 -9.62 14.79 6.83
CA PHE A 420 -10.86 15.38 7.31
C PHE A 420 -11.96 15.13 6.26
N GLN A 421 -12.49 13.90 6.18
CA GLN A 421 -13.53 13.57 5.20
C GLN A 421 -14.69 14.59 5.27
N GLU A 422 -15.03 15.21 4.14
CA GLU A 422 -16.18 16.11 3.95
C GLU A 422 -17.55 15.49 4.27
N LYS A 423 -17.61 14.19 4.58
CA LYS A 423 -18.85 13.47 4.89
C LYS A 423 -19.62 14.06 6.07
N TYR A 424 -18.93 14.63 7.06
CA TYR A 424 -19.61 15.30 8.17
C TYR A 424 -20.37 16.55 7.72
N ARG A 425 -19.88 17.25 6.69
CA ARG A 425 -20.55 18.43 6.15
C ARG A 425 -21.83 18.06 5.39
N LEU A 426 -21.83 16.91 4.70
CA LEU A 426 -23.00 16.43 3.96
C LEU A 426 -24.12 15.89 4.86
N GLU A 427 -23.82 15.22 5.99
CA GLU A 427 -24.86 14.77 6.94
C GLU A 427 -25.53 15.94 7.69
N LEU A 428 -24.78 17.00 8.01
CA LEU A 428 -25.32 18.26 8.56
C LEU A 428 -26.14 19.08 7.54
N ILE A 429 -25.81 18.98 6.25
CA ILE A 429 -26.56 19.65 5.16
C ILE A 429 -27.81 18.87 4.75
N THR A 430 -27.83 17.53 4.92
CA THR A 430 -28.93 16.67 4.47
C THR A 430 -29.99 16.36 5.53
N ASN A 431 -29.76 16.67 6.80
CA ASN A 431 -30.77 16.57 7.86
C ASN A 431 -30.83 17.84 8.73
N PRO A 432 -31.57 18.88 8.30
CA PRO A 432 -31.74 20.13 9.06
C PRO A 432 -32.52 19.94 10.37
N ASP A 433 -33.26 18.83 10.51
CA ASP A 433 -34.15 18.57 11.64
C ASP A 433 -33.40 18.09 12.90
N LEU A 434 -32.11 17.71 12.80
CA LEU A 434 -31.28 17.38 13.96
C LEU A 434 -30.79 18.62 14.73
N ILE A 435 -31.00 19.83 14.22
CA ILE A 435 -30.61 21.10 14.86
C ILE A 435 -31.74 21.67 15.75
N ARG A 436 -32.97 21.12 15.67
CA ARG A 436 -34.13 21.77 16.32
C ARG A 436 -34.29 21.53 17.82
N ASN A 437 -33.50 20.67 18.45
CA ASN A 437 -33.69 20.34 19.87
C ASN A 437 -32.41 20.51 20.69
N SER A 438 -31.83 21.70 20.64
CA SER A 438 -31.11 22.42 21.71
C SER A 438 -30.31 23.50 21.00
N ASP A 439 -30.60 24.75 21.31
CA ASP A 439 -29.85 25.91 20.80
C ASP A 439 -28.79 26.24 21.86
N PRO A 440 -27.56 25.69 21.81
CA PRO A 440 -26.47 26.25 22.60
C PRO A 440 -26.16 27.64 22.03
N ASP A 441 -26.01 28.63 22.91
CA ASP A 441 -25.65 30.02 22.59
C ASP A 441 -24.66 30.09 21.41
N ALA A 442 -24.89 31.01 20.47
CA ALA A 442 -24.04 31.19 19.29
C ALA A 442 -22.54 31.30 19.64
N ASP A 443 -22.22 31.82 20.83
CA ASP A 443 -20.86 31.89 21.38
C ASP A 443 -20.24 30.51 21.67
N ILE A 444 -21.03 29.54 22.15
CA ILE A 444 -20.60 28.15 22.37
C ILE A 444 -20.31 27.48 21.02
N GLN A 445 -21.16 27.70 20.01
CA GLN A 445 -20.92 27.16 18.67
C GLN A 445 -19.65 27.76 18.03
N ILE A 446 -19.43 29.07 18.21
CA ILE A 446 -18.20 29.74 17.74
C ILE A 446 -16.97 29.22 18.49
N GLN A 447 -17.07 28.96 19.80
CA GLN A 447 -15.98 28.37 20.59
C GLN A 447 -15.67 26.93 20.16
N ILE A 448 -16.69 26.10 19.93
CA ILE A 448 -16.51 24.74 19.39
C ILE A 448 -15.82 24.78 18.03
N GLN A 449 -16.27 25.63 17.10
CA GLN A 449 -15.64 25.77 15.79
C GLN A 449 -14.18 26.28 15.87
N LYS A 450 -13.87 27.17 16.83
CA LYS A 450 -12.50 27.64 17.07
C LYS A 450 -11.62 26.53 17.62
N LEU A 451 -12.13 25.74 18.56
CA LEU A 451 -11.45 24.57 19.12
C LEU A 451 -11.21 23.51 18.05
N GLU A 452 -12.22 23.17 17.24
CA GLU A 452 -12.07 22.24 16.11
C GLU A 452 -11.00 22.69 15.12
N LYS A 453 -10.97 23.97 14.73
CA LYS A 453 -9.94 24.52 13.85
C LYS A 453 -8.54 24.49 14.48
N GLN A 454 -8.46 24.71 15.79
CA GLN A 454 -7.20 24.65 16.53
C GLN A 454 -6.66 23.22 16.60
N GLU A 455 -7.53 22.23 16.83
CA GLU A 455 -7.17 20.81 16.84
C GLU A 455 -6.74 20.31 15.47
N GLN A 456 -7.51 20.66 14.43
CA GLN A 456 -7.15 20.38 13.04
C GLN A 456 -5.76 20.95 12.71
N ARG A 457 -5.47 22.16 13.18
CA ARG A 457 -4.15 22.79 13.02
C ARG A 457 -3.04 22.01 13.73
N PHE A 458 -3.22 21.61 14.98
CA PHE A 458 -2.21 20.82 15.71
C PHE A 458 -1.90 19.49 15.02
N ILE A 459 -2.93 18.80 14.53
CA ILE A 459 -2.77 17.54 13.80
C ILE A 459 -2.02 17.77 12.50
N LEU A 460 -2.39 18.82 11.76
CA LEU A 460 -1.73 19.20 10.51
C LEU A 460 -0.24 19.51 10.71
N GLU A 461 0.10 20.27 11.76
CA GLU A 461 1.48 20.60 12.13
C GLU A 461 2.27 19.33 12.48
N PHE A 462 1.68 18.38 13.20
CA PHE A 462 2.32 17.10 13.50
C PHE A 462 2.51 16.20 12.26
N LEU A 463 1.51 16.14 11.37
CA LEU A 463 1.63 15.41 10.11
C LEU A 463 2.75 16.00 9.25
N LEU A 464 2.83 17.34 9.20
CA LEU A 464 3.88 18.05 8.50
C LEU A 464 5.26 17.70 9.05
N PHE A 465 5.42 17.73 10.36
CA PHE A 465 6.65 17.33 11.05
C PHE A 465 7.08 15.91 10.64
N CYS A 466 6.18 14.93 10.69
CA CYS A 466 6.46 13.56 10.28
C CYS A 466 6.89 13.44 8.82
N LEU A 467 6.18 14.11 7.90
CA LEU A 467 6.50 14.06 6.48
C LEU A 467 7.81 14.77 6.15
N ASN A 468 8.12 15.87 6.85
CA ASN A 468 9.39 16.58 6.73
C ASN A 468 10.57 15.72 7.19
N LEU A 469 10.42 14.92 8.25
CA LEU A 469 11.44 13.96 8.66
C LEU A 469 11.72 12.93 7.54
N ILE A 470 10.68 12.30 7.01
CA ILE A 470 10.84 11.32 5.92
C ILE A 470 11.49 11.95 4.69
N ALA A 471 11.06 13.15 4.31
CA ALA A 471 11.62 13.88 3.19
C ALA A 471 13.12 14.17 3.40
N LYS A 472 13.51 14.64 4.59
CA LYS A 472 14.90 14.95 4.94
C LYS A 472 15.79 13.71 4.99
N ASN A 473 15.30 12.61 5.55
CA ASN A 473 16.17 11.47 5.86
C ASN A 473 16.24 10.45 4.72
N GLN A 474 15.21 10.37 3.88
CA GLN A 474 15.14 9.36 2.83
C GLN A 474 15.15 9.99 1.44
N ILE A 475 14.35 11.03 1.19
CA ILE A 475 14.17 11.56 -0.17
C ILE A 475 15.30 12.53 -0.54
N LEU A 476 15.72 13.40 0.37
CA LEU A 476 16.77 14.38 0.12
C LEU A 476 18.12 13.72 -0.22
N PRO A 477 18.63 12.72 0.52
CA PRO A 477 19.88 12.04 0.15
C PRO A 477 19.78 11.41 -1.23
N PHE A 478 18.65 10.76 -1.55
CA PHE A 478 18.39 10.21 -2.87
C PHE A 478 18.40 11.29 -3.96
N LEU A 479 17.70 12.40 -3.77
CA LEU A 479 17.63 13.48 -4.75
C LEU A 479 18.99 14.16 -4.94
N LYS A 480 19.79 14.36 -3.87
CA LYS A 480 21.15 14.89 -3.96
C LYS A 480 22.05 13.94 -4.74
N SER A 481 22.03 12.65 -4.41
CA SER A 481 22.81 11.59 -5.08
C SER A 481 22.47 11.43 -6.56
N THR A 482 21.25 11.75 -6.95
CA THR A 482 20.73 11.53 -8.32
C THR A 482 20.50 12.81 -9.11
N ARG A 483 20.84 13.99 -8.56
CA ARG A 483 20.52 15.31 -9.16
C ARG A 483 21.07 15.48 -10.59
N ARG A 484 22.25 14.91 -10.85
CA ARG A 484 22.94 14.98 -12.16
C ARG A 484 22.49 13.88 -13.13
N LEU A 485 21.65 12.95 -12.69
CA LEU A 485 21.19 11.83 -13.51
C LEU A 485 19.94 12.24 -14.32
N SER A 486 20.12 12.43 -15.61
CA SER A 486 19.04 12.77 -16.56
C SER A 486 17.89 11.77 -16.53
N HIS A 487 18.17 10.50 -16.23
CA HIS A 487 17.18 9.43 -16.13
C HIS A 487 16.40 9.42 -14.80
N VAL A 488 16.76 10.25 -13.83
CA VAL A 488 16.00 10.47 -12.58
C VAL A 488 15.32 11.84 -12.61
N ALA A 489 15.95 12.84 -13.21
CA ALA A 489 15.43 14.19 -13.35
C ALA A 489 14.01 14.22 -13.95
N GLY A 490 13.06 14.81 -13.23
CA GLY A 490 11.66 14.91 -13.66
C GLY A 490 10.85 13.61 -13.63
N LYS A 491 11.45 12.45 -13.30
CA LYS A 491 10.72 11.18 -13.16
C LYS A 491 10.10 11.02 -11.77
N PHE A 492 8.92 10.42 -11.71
CA PHE A 492 8.27 10.08 -10.44
C PHE A 492 8.93 8.85 -9.79
N PHE A 493 8.80 8.73 -8.47
CA PHE A 493 9.44 7.68 -7.69
C PHE A 493 8.57 7.27 -6.49
N GLN A 494 8.86 6.10 -5.92
CA GLN A 494 8.14 5.58 -4.77
C GLN A 494 9.13 4.90 -3.81
N ILE A 495 9.10 5.28 -2.53
CA ILE A 495 9.75 4.49 -1.48
C ILE A 495 9.02 3.14 -1.39
N ILE A 496 9.73 2.04 -1.54
CA ILE A 496 9.19 0.70 -1.40
C ILE A 496 8.83 0.49 0.08
N PRO A 497 7.59 0.12 0.41
CA PRO A 497 7.18 -0.22 1.76
C PRO A 497 8.14 -1.19 2.43
N LYS A 498 8.42 -0.99 3.71
CA LYS A 498 9.37 -1.79 4.49
C LYS A 498 8.64 -2.57 5.56
N VAL A 499 9.21 -3.71 5.95
CA VAL A 499 8.75 -4.48 7.12
C VAL A 499 9.65 -4.21 8.32
N GLU A 500 9.15 -4.42 9.53
CA GLU A 500 9.87 -4.08 10.77
C GLU A 500 11.28 -4.69 10.90
N SER A 501 11.53 -5.85 10.30
CA SER A 501 12.86 -6.45 10.28
C SER A 501 13.89 -5.64 9.48
N GLN A 502 13.47 -4.71 8.62
CA GLN A 502 14.32 -3.86 7.80
C GLN A 502 14.62 -2.53 8.52
N LYS A 503 15.74 -2.52 9.25
CA LYS A 503 16.16 -1.38 10.09
C LYS A 503 17.39 -0.61 9.59
N MET A 504 17.92 -0.97 8.43
CA MET A 504 19.19 -0.40 7.92
C MET A 504 19.05 0.20 6.53
N TYR A 505 17.98 -0.14 5.81
CA TYR A 505 17.86 0.19 4.40
C TYR A 505 16.54 0.88 4.10
N SER A 506 16.59 1.90 3.26
CA SER A 506 15.44 2.39 2.54
C SER A 506 15.63 2.16 1.05
N CYS A 507 14.59 1.72 0.34
CA CYS A 507 14.67 1.57 -1.10
C CYS A 507 13.70 2.48 -1.82
N ILE A 508 14.21 3.23 -2.79
CA ILE A 508 13.42 4.09 -3.67
C ILE A 508 13.42 3.48 -5.07
N TYR A 509 12.22 3.22 -5.58
CA TYR A 509 12.00 2.68 -6.91
C TYR A 509 11.67 3.80 -7.90
N VAL A 510 12.41 3.84 -9.00
CA VAL A 510 12.19 4.73 -10.15
C VAL A 510 11.88 3.85 -11.37
N PRO A 511 10.63 3.86 -11.89
CA PRO A 511 10.29 3.06 -13.06
C PRO A 511 11.06 3.55 -14.30
N ASP A 512 11.54 2.61 -15.12
CA ASP A 512 12.13 2.94 -16.42
C ASP A 512 11.80 1.92 -17.51
N SER A 513 10.95 2.33 -18.46
CA SER A 513 10.51 1.51 -19.58
C SER A 513 11.62 1.19 -20.58
N THR A 514 12.77 1.87 -20.56
CA THR A 514 13.88 1.58 -21.47
C THR A 514 14.73 0.40 -21.01
N LEU A 515 14.56 -0.06 -19.76
CA LEU A 515 15.35 -1.13 -19.18
C LEU A 515 14.83 -2.51 -19.58
N THR A 516 15.74 -3.48 -19.65
CA THR A 516 15.44 -4.90 -19.89
C THR A 516 15.68 -5.79 -18.66
N LYS A 517 16.24 -5.21 -17.59
CA LYS A 517 16.44 -5.82 -16.26
C LYS A 517 16.40 -4.72 -15.20
N ASP A 518 16.11 -5.06 -13.95
CA ASP A 518 16.23 -4.09 -12.86
C ASP A 518 17.70 -3.71 -12.65
N GLU A 519 17.94 -2.45 -12.32
CA GLU A 519 19.25 -1.93 -11.94
C GLU A 519 19.23 -1.51 -10.47
N PHE A 520 20.31 -1.80 -9.75
CA PHE A 520 20.39 -1.54 -8.32
C PHE A 520 21.58 -0.63 -8.03
N PHE A 521 21.34 0.38 -7.21
CA PHE A 521 22.35 1.36 -6.82
C PHE A 521 22.36 1.47 -5.30
N LEU A 522 23.51 1.30 -4.69
CA LEU A 522 23.74 1.59 -3.29
C LEU A 522 24.16 3.05 -3.16
N ILE A 523 23.50 3.77 -2.26
CA ILE A 523 23.88 5.12 -1.84
C ILE A 523 24.50 4.97 -0.46
N ASP A 524 25.82 5.09 -0.40
CA ASP A 524 26.54 5.14 0.86
C ASP A 524 26.39 6.55 1.44
N ILE A 525 25.84 6.64 2.64
CA ILE A 525 25.63 7.89 3.34
C ILE A 525 26.87 8.10 4.24
N PRO A 526 27.79 9.03 3.91
CA PRO A 526 29.02 9.19 4.66
C PRO A 526 28.75 9.48 6.14
N HIS A 527 29.47 8.77 7.00
CA HIS A 527 29.40 8.91 8.44
C HIS A 527 30.17 10.18 8.86
N PRO A 528 29.59 11.14 9.61
CA PRO A 528 30.33 12.32 10.06
C PRO A 528 31.44 12.00 11.08
N ILE A 529 31.49 10.77 11.62
CA ILE A 529 32.47 10.37 12.64
C ILE A 529 33.54 9.46 12.01
N ARG A 530 34.39 10.01 11.14
CA ARG A 530 35.70 9.41 10.84
C ARG A 530 36.79 10.46 10.84
N GLY A 531 37.07 11.02 12.02
CA GLY A 531 38.40 11.43 12.53
C GLY A 531 39.37 12.22 11.65
N LYS A 532 38.94 12.74 10.50
CA LYS A 532 39.71 13.58 9.59
C LYS A 532 38.79 14.67 9.11
N GLU A 533 39.17 15.89 9.40
CA GLU A 533 38.64 17.13 8.85
C GLU A 533 38.96 17.18 7.35
N GLU A 534 38.45 16.25 6.56
CA GLU A 534 38.36 16.44 5.12
C GLU A 534 37.00 17.09 4.88
N GLU A 535 37.04 18.34 4.41
CA GLU A 535 35.89 19.10 3.94
C GLU A 535 35.14 18.24 2.92
N TYR A 536 34.07 17.55 3.34
CA TYR A 536 33.15 16.92 2.41
C TYR A 536 32.57 18.05 1.56
N SER A 537 32.93 18.05 0.28
CA SER A 537 32.30 18.93 -0.68
C SER A 537 30.81 18.59 -0.72
N ASN A 538 29.94 19.53 -1.07
CA ASN A 538 28.51 19.29 -1.25
C ASN A 538 28.16 18.23 -2.35
N GLU A 539 29.15 17.49 -2.86
CA GLU A 539 29.04 16.55 -3.99
C GLU A 539 29.15 15.05 -3.62
N ASP A 540 29.44 14.68 -2.37
CA ASP A 540 30.01 13.34 -2.07
C ASP A 540 29.02 12.27 -1.55
N TYR A 541 27.85 12.10 -2.19
CA TYR A 541 27.13 10.82 -2.04
C TYR A 541 27.68 9.82 -3.05
N LEU A 542 28.34 8.77 -2.56
CA LEU A 542 28.86 7.71 -3.42
C LEU A 542 27.72 6.81 -3.89
N LEU A 543 27.28 7.06 -5.13
CA LEU A 543 26.34 6.20 -5.84
C LEU A 543 27.11 5.05 -6.49
N LYS A 544 26.91 3.83 -5.98
CA LYS A 544 27.56 2.62 -6.49
C LYS A 544 26.55 1.70 -7.17
N PHE A 545 26.78 1.36 -8.43
CA PHE A 545 26.04 0.28 -9.07
C PHE A 545 26.38 -1.06 -8.41
N ILE A 546 25.36 -1.87 -8.11
CA ILE A 546 25.52 -3.17 -7.46
C ILE A 546 24.70 -4.26 -8.17
N GLU A 547 25.12 -5.50 -8.03
CA GLU A 547 24.36 -6.68 -8.42
C GLU A 547 24.03 -7.50 -7.17
N PRO A 548 22.91 -7.17 -6.47
CA PRO A 548 22.63 -7.76 -5.16
C PRO A 548 22.32 -9.25 -5.27
N SER A 549 22.85 -10.02 -4.32
CA SER A 549 22.45 -11.42 -4.13
C SER A 549 20.99 -11.51 -3.66
N VAL A 550 20.42 -12.72 -3.65
CA VAL A 550 19.07 -12.95 -3.10
C VAL A 550 19.00 -12.52 -1.62
N ASP A 551 20.06 -12.78 -0.86
CA ASP A 551 20.10 -12.42 0.56
C ASP A 551 20.22 -10.90 0.74
N ASP A 552 20.97 -10.22 -0.12
CA ASP A 552 21.00 -8.76 -0.15
C ASP A 552 19.62 -8.19 -0.48
N MET A 553 18.93 -8.73 -1.49
CA MET A 553 17.57 -8.30 -1.83
C MET A 553 16.58 -8.50 -0.68
N LYS A 554 16.70 -9.58 0.11
CA LYS A 554 15.92 -9.76 1.34
C LYS A 554 16.27 -8.71 2.39
N LYS A 555 17.56 -8.45 2.60
CA LYS A 555 18.08 -7.44 3.54
C LYS A 555 17.59 -6.03 3.20
N TYR A 556 17.57 -5.68 1.91
CA TYR A 556 17.09 -4.39 1.39
C TYR A 556 15.57 -4.27 1.34
N GLY A 557 14.85 -5.36 1.61
CA GLY A 557 13.40 -5.40 1.54
C GLY A 557 12.80 -5.36 0.16
N LEU A 558 13.51 -5.93 -0.80
CA LEU A 558 13.06 -6.11 -2.16
C LEU A 558 12.51 -7.52 -2.41
N LEU A 559 12.69 -8.43 -1.44
CA LEU A 559 12.14 -9.78 -1.37
C LEU A 559 11.72 -10.14 0.06
N ASP A 560 10.75 -11.04 0.17
CA ASP A 560 10.30 -11.58 1.45
C ASP A 560 11.33 -12.58 2.02
N GLN A 561 11.44 -12.67 3.35
CA GLN A 561 12.34 -13.62 4.02
C GLN A 561 12.10 -15.08 3.61
N PHE A 562 10.85 -15.43 3.29
CA PHE A 562 10.44 -16.76 2.85
C PHE A 562 10.66 -17.00 1.34
N TYR A 563 11.26 -16.06 0.62
CA TYR A 563 11.61 -16.25 -0.78
C TYR A 563 12.60 -17.40 -0.93
N THR A 564 12.26 -18.33 -1.82
CA THR A 564 13.05 -19.54 -2.11
C THR A 564 13.34 -19.70 -3.60
N GLY A 565 12.94 -18.74 -4.43
CA GLY A 565 13.24 -18.76 -5.85
C GLY A 565 14.73 -18.48 -6.13
N GLY A 566 15.20 -18.84 -7.32
CA GLY A 566 16.51 -18.41 -7.82
C GLY A 566 16.44 -17.01 -8.46
N THR A 567 17.59 -16.36 -8.63
CA THR A 567 17.71 -15.03 -9.28
C THR A 567 17.12 -14.98 -10.69
N GLU A 568 17.03 -16.14 -11.36
CA GLU A 568 16.43 -16.31 -12.69
C GLU A 568 14.97 -15.84 -12.76
N LEU A 569 14.21 -15.95 -11.67
CA LEU A 569 12.83 -15.49 -11.58
C LEU A 569 12.68 -13.97 -11.47
N LEU A 570 13.76 -13.27 -11.15
CA LEU A 570 13.71 -11.88 -10.72
C LEU A 570 14.17 -10.89 -11.80
N ASN A 571 15.00 -11.32 -12.76
CA ASN A 571 15.81 -10.36 -13.54
C ASN A 571 16.16 -10.73 -14.98
N LYS A 572 15.40 -11.59 -15.66
CA LYS A 572 15.62 -11.85 -17.10
C LYS A 572 14.37 -11.67 -17.93
N LYS A 573 14.46 -10.79 -18.93
CA LYS A 573 13.61 -10.90 -20.11
C LYS A 573 13.97 -12.24 -20.79
N VAL A 574 13.05 -13.18 -20.83
CA VAL A 574 13.24 -14.39 -21.65
C VAL A 574 13.35 -13.90 -23.09
N ALA A 575 14.49 -14.15 -23.73
CA ALA A 575 14.78 -13.73 -25.09
C ALA A 575 13.83 -14.38 -26.09
#